data_AF-A0A8T4EIQ9-F1
#
_entry.id   AF-A0A8T4EIQ9-F1
#
_cell.length_a   1.000
_cell.length_b   1.000
_cell.length_c   1.000
_cell.angle_alpha   90.00
_cell.angle_beta   90.00
_cell.angle_gamma   90.00
#
_symmetry.space_group_name_H-M   'P 1'
#
loop_
_entity.id
_entity.type
_entity.pdbx_description
1 polymer ?
#
loop_
_entity_poly.entity_id
_entity_poly.type
_entity_poly.pdbx_seq_one_letter_code
_entity_poly.pdbx_strand_id
1 'polypeptide(L)'
;MKPKRINMSPDKTYKSRLLKYAKLQIGEGEAIFIRVWRIAEDCDYPEGFKYSFTYIKGGKRVLGYDNFEGKGHHKHSGREEVKIEFSSINEIEKSFKEEVRRLRGRK
;
A
#
# COMPACT_ATOMS: atom_id res chain seq x y z
N MET A 1 0.95 22.28 -2.99
CA MET A 1 1.81 21.24 -2.36
C MET A 1 2.52 20.47 -3.45
N LYS A 2 3.86 20.50 -3.51
CA LYS A 2 4.62 19.62 -4.42
C LYS A 2 4.49 18.17 -3.91
N PRO A 3 4.22 17.16 -4.76
CA PRO A 3 4.22 15.78 -4.31
C PRO A 3 5.61 15.45 -3.72
N LYS A 4 5.65 14.95 -2.49
CA LYS A 4 6.88 14.44 -1.87
C LYS A 4 7.50 13.43 -2.84
N ARG A 5 8.77 13.64 -3.22
CA ARG A 5 9.56 12.63 -3.95
C ARG A 5 9.52 11.37 -3.09
N ILE A 6 8.94 10.31 -3.64
CA ILE A 6 9.00 8.97 -3.07
C ILE A 6 10.48 8.57 -3.11
N ASN A 7 11.16 8.64 -1.96
CA ASN A 7 12.52 8.10 -1.84
C ASN A 7 12.43 6.59 -2.06
N MET A 8 12.96 6.14 -3.19
CA MET A 8 13.34 4.76 -3.52
C MET A 8 14.85 4.77 -3.72
N SER A 9 15.47 3.62 -4.01
CA SER A 9 16.92 3.48 -4.24
C SER A 9 17.53 4.77 -4.83
N PRO A 10 18.61 5.33 -4.25
CA PRO A 10 19.11 6.67 -4.61
C PRO A 10 19.37 6.85 -6.12
N ASP A 11 19.52 5.74 -6.85
CA ASP A 11 19.82 5.68 -8.28
C ASP A 11 18.59 5.56 -9.22
N LYS A 12 17.38 5.24 -8.72
CA LYS A 12 16.16 5.11 -9.56
C LYS A 12 15.14 6.22 -9.29
N THR A 13 14.89 7.07 -10.30
CA THR A 13 13.79 8.07 -10.27
C THR A 13 12.66 7.65 -11.20
N TYR A 14 11.56 7.16 -10.65
CA TYR A 14 10.35 6.86 -11.44
C TYR A 14 9.55 8.14 -11.73
N LYS A 15 9.30 8.44 -13.01
CA LYS A 15 8.16 9.30 -13.37
C LYS A 15 6.90 8.60 -12.88
N SER A 16 6.19 9.23 -11.94
CA SER A 16 5.00 8.65 -11.31
C SER A 16 3.80 9.58 -11.47
N ARG A 17 2.65 8.99 -11.76
CA ARG A 17 1.35 9.68 -11.74
C ARG A 17 0.54 9.12 -10.58
N LEU A 18 0.21 9.96 -9.61
CA LEU A 18 -0.71 9.58 -8.53
C LEU A 18 -2.09 9.30 -9.15
N LEU A 19 -2.55 8.07 -9.03
CA LEU A 19 -3.88 7.65 -9.52
C LEU A 19 -4.93 7.74 -8.42
N LYS A 20 -4.53 7.39 -7.18
CA LYS A 20 -5.44 7.37 -6.05
C LYS A 20 -4.73 7.77 -4.78
N TYR A 21 -5.37 8.65 -4.02
CA TYR A 21 -5.01 8.99 -2.65
C TYR A 21 -6.28 9.05 -1.83
N ALA A 22 -6.33 8.29 -0.74
CA ALA A 22 -7.38 8.41 0.26
C ALA A 22 -6.78 8.30 1.66
N LYS A 23 -7.28 9.14 2.55
CA LYS A 23 -7.10 9.02 4.01
C LYS A 23 -8.49 8.95 4.62
N LEU A 24 -8.80 7.86 5.30
CA LEU A 24 -10.10 7.62 5.90
C LEU A 24 -9.92 7.46 7.40
N GLN A 25 -10.49 8.37 8.19
CA GLN A 25 -10.65 8.17 9.62
C GLN A 25 -11.82 7.21 9.83
N ILE A 26 -11.57 6.06 10.45
CA ILE A 26 -12.58 4.99 10.57
C ILE A 26 -13.00 4.70 12.00
N GLY A 27 -12.37 5.37 12.97
CA GLY A 27 -12.66 5.30 14.41
C GLY A 27 -11.71 6.22 15.18
N GLU A 28 -11.85 6.28 16.50
CA GLU A 28 -10.93 7.05 17.34
C GLU A 28 -9.52 6.43 17.28
N GLY A 29 -8.52 7.22 16.91
CA GLY A 29 -7.15 6.75 16.72
C GLY A 29 -6.96 5.72 15.59
N GLU A 30 -7.97 5.48 14.74
CA GLU A 30 -7.95 4.50 13.65
C GLU A 30 -8.07 5.17 12.28
N ALA A 31 -7.11 4.91 11.39
CA ALA A 31 -7.10 5.47 10.04
C ALA A 31 -6.60 4.49 8.98
N ILE A 32 -7.19 4.56 7.80
CA ILE A 32 -6.72 3.89 6.58
C ILE A 32 -6.08 4.93 5.65
N PHE A 33 -4.96 4.56 5.04
CA PHE A 33 -4.30 5.27 3.96
C PHE A 33 -4.28 4.38 2.73
N ILE A 34 -4.74 4.89 1.60
CA ILE A 34 -4.67 4.22 0.30
C ILE A 34 -3.91 5.14 -0.65
N ARG A 35 -2.82 4.66 -1.24
CA ARG A 35 -2.07 5.38 -2.25
C ARG A 35 -1.73 4.44 -3.39
N VAL A 36 -1.99 4.90 -4.62
CA VAL A 36 -1.69 4.16 -5.85
C VAL A 36 -1.06 5.13 -6.85
N TRP A 37 0.04 4.72 -7.45
CA TRP A 37 0.75 5.46 -8.49
C TRP A 37 0.89 4.58 -9.73
N ARG A 38 0.70 5.17 -10.91
CA ARG A 38 1.21 4.60 -12.17
C ARG A 38 2.68 4.99 -12.27
N ILE A 39 3.52 4.02 -12.59
CA ILE A 39 4.94 4.20 -12.90
C ILE A 39 5.24 3.55 -14.25
N ALA A 40 6.43 3.81 -14.77
CA ALA A 40 6.93 3.02 -15.90
C ALA A 40 7.08 1.56 -15.47
N GLU A 41 6.76 0.65 -16.39
CA GLU A 41 6.97 -0.78 -16.20
C GLU A 41 8.46 -1.08 -16.26
N ASP A 42 8.95 -1.90 -15.34
CA ASP A 42 10.32 -2.43 -15.34
C ASP A 42 10.35 -3.83 -14.68
N CYS A 43 11.55 -4.39 -14.50
CA CYS A 43 11.71 -5.72 -13.90
C CYS A 43 11.23 -5.80 -12.44
N ASP A 44 11.19 -4.69 -11.70
CA ASP A 44 10.73 -4.64 -10.32
C ASP A 44 9.22 -4.36 -10.24
N TYR A 45 8.67 -3.71 -11.27
CA TYR A 45 7.28 -3.27 -11.39
C TYR A 45 6.69 -3.65 -12.74
N PRO A 46 6.56 -4.96 -13.06
CA PRO A 46 6.08 -5.40 -14.36
C PRO A 46 4.65 -4.94 -14.67
N GLU A 47 3.84 -4.66 -13.65
CA GLU A 47 2.47 -4.17 -13.81
C GLU A 47 2.37 -2.64 -13.93
N GLY A 48 3.48 -1.92 -13.77
CA GLY A 48 3.53 -0.46 -13.91
C GLY A 48 2.80 0.28 -12.79
N PHE A 49 2.63 -0.36 -11.63
CA PHE A 49 2.00 0.25 -10.47
C PHE A 49 2.89 0.18 -9.24
N LYS A 50 2.84 1.25 -8.45
CA LYS A 50 3.26 1.24 -7.05
C LYS A 50 2.05 1.49 -6.17
N TYR A 51 1.97 0.84 -5.02
CA TYR A 51 0.93 1.16 -4.05
C TYR A 51 1.43 1.08 -2.61
N SER A 52 0.70 1.74 -1.72
CA SER A 52 0.92 1.71 -0.28
C SER A 52 -0.43 1.85 0.41
N PHE A 53 -0.90 0.72 0.95
CA PHE A 53 -2.13 0.65 1.75
C PHE A 53 -1.73 0.42 3.20
N THR A 54 -2.27 1.21 4.12
CA THR A 54 -1.84 1.16 5.53
C THR A 54 -3.04 1.36 6.43
N TYR A 55 -3.16 0.52 7.44
CA TYR A 55 -4.10 0.67 8.54
C TYR A 55 -3.31 0.98 9.82
N ILE A 56 -3.65 2.11 10.42
CA ILE A 56 -3.06 2.60 11.67
C ILE A 56 -4.12 2.53 12.76
N LYS A 57 -3.74 2.04 13.95
CA LYS A 57 -4.54 2.07 15.17
C LYS A 57 -3.66 2.50 16.33
N GLY A 58 -4.09 3.49 17.11
CA GLY A 58 -3.33 4.00 18.26
C GLY A 58 -1.92 4.47 17.88
N GLY A 59 -1.79 5.09 16.70
CA GLY A 59 -0.50 5.57 16.18
C GLY A 59 0.44 4.50 15.63
N LYS A 60 0.08 3.21 15.67
CA LYS A 60 0.91 2.09 15.18
C LYS A 60 0.35 1.52 13.87
N ARG A 61 1.22 1.17 12.92
CA ARG A 61 0.85 0.38 11.73
C ARG A 61 0.46 -1.01 12.19
N VAL A 62 -0.80 -1.38 11.97
CA VAL A 62 -1.32 -2.72 12.27
C VAL A 62 -1.21 -3.63 11.06
N LEU A 63 -1.57 -3.08 9.89
CA LEU A 63 -1.55 -3.79 8.62
C LEU A 63 -1.02 -2.86 7.53
N GLY A 64 -0.28 -3.38 6.56
CA GLY A 64 -0.13 -2.65 5.30
C GLY A 64 0.27 -3.53 4.13
N TYR A 65 -0.18 -3.15 2.95
CA TYR A 65 0.09 -3.84 1.69
C TYR A 65 0.89 -2.89 0.83
N ASP A 66 2.02 -3.36 0.31
CA ASP A 66 2.87 -2.59 -0.59
C ASP A 66 3.64 -3.53 -1.52
N ASN A 67 4.30 -2.96 -2.53
CA ASN A 67 5.13 -3.69 -3.48
C ASN A 67 6.52 -3.08 -3.54
N PHE A 68 7.24 -3.12 -2.40
CA PHE A 68 8.60 -2.59 -2.32
C PHE A 68 9.52 -3.19 -3.40
N GLU A 69 10.41 -2.34 -3.91
CA GLU A 69 11.37 -2.66 -4.99
C GLU A 69 12.16 -3.94 -4.65
N GLY A 70 12.32 -4.82 -5.63
CA GLY A 70 13.01 -6.10 -5.47
C GLY A 70 12.31 -7.16 -4.60
N LYS A 71 11.18 -6.83 -3.93
CA LYS A 71 10.42 -7.79 -3.11
C LYS A 71 9.15 -8.30 -3.79
N GLY A 72 8.62 -7.53 -4.74
CA GLY A 72 7.30 -7.75 -5.30
C GLY A 72 6.18 -7.48 -4.29
N HIS A 73 4.99 -7.99 -4.57
CA HIS A 73 3.80 -7.71 -3.78
C HIS A 73 3.82 -8.44 -2.44
N HIS A 74 3.59 -7.72 -1.35
CA HIS A 74 3.54 -8.33 -0.03
C HIS A 74 2.63 -7.56 0.94
N LYS A 75 2.28 -8.24 2.03
CA LYS A 75 1.57 -7.66 3.16
C LYS A 75 2.41 -7.76 4.43
N HIS A 76 2.20 -6.78 5.31
CA HIS A 76 2.79 -6.67 6.63
C HIS A 76 1.68 -6.73 7.67
N SER A 77 1.70 -7.73 8.55
CA SER A 77 0.82 -7.81 9.71
C SER A 77 1.68 -8.01 10.95
N GLY A 78 1.73 -7.02 11.85
CA GLY A 78 2.63 -7.07 12.99
C GLY A 78 4.11 -7.20 12.57
N ARG A 79 4.73 -8.36 12.85
CA ARG A 79 6.12 -8.69 12.49
C ARG A 79 6.24 -9.62 11.27
N GLU A 80 5.11 -10.07 10.73
CA GLU A 80 5.08 -11.02 9.63
C GLU A 80 4.99 -10.28 8.30
N GLU A 81 5.90 -10.63 7.38
CA GLU A 81 5.90 -10.20 5.99
C GLU A 81 5.56 -11.41 5.11
N VAL A 82 4.49 -11.31 4.32
CA VAL A 82 3.98 -12.41 3.50
C VAL A 82 3.81 -11.93 2.06
N LYS A 83 4.38 -12.67 1.10
CA LYS A 83 4.16 -12.41 -0.32
C LYS A 83 2.70 -12.61 -0.68
N ILE A 84 2.19 -11.77 -1.57
CA ILE A 84 0.83 -11.90 -2.11
C ILE A 84 0.91 -12.00 -3.63
N GLU A 85 0.04 -12.79 -4.23
CA GLU A 85 -0.11 -12.82 -5.69
C GLU A 85 -0.82 -11.56 -6.16
N PHE A 86 -0.27 -10.91 -7.19
CA PHE A 86 -0.92 -9.76 -7.80
C PHE A 86 -1.97 -10.21 -8.81
N SER A 87 -3.18 -9.68 -8.65
CA SER A 87 -4.26 -9.83 -9.63
C SER A 87 -4.63 -8.48 -10.22
N SER A 88 -5.02 -7.53 -9.37
CA SER A 88 -5.23 -6.13 -9.74
C SER A 88 -5.14 -5.23 -8.51
N ILE A 89 -4.96 -3.92 -8.73
CA ILE A 89 -5.02 -2.92 -7.66
C ILE A 89 -6.36 -2.98 -6.91
N ASN A 90 -7.47 -3.20 -7.61
CA ASN A 90 -8.80 -3.25 -7.01
C ASN A 90 -8.96 -4.47 -6.10
N GLU A 91 -8.49 -5.64 -6.53
CA GLU A 91 -8.53 -6.85 -5.70
C GLU A 91 -7.60 -6.74 -4.48
N ILE A 92 -6.40 -6.20 -4.64
CA ILE A 92 -5.49 -5.95 -3.52
C ILE A 92 -6.11 -4.97 -2.52
N GLU A 93 -6.75 -3.88 -3.00
CA GLU A 93 -7.44 -2.93 -2.13
C GLU A 93 -8.63 -3.57 -1.42
N LYS A 94 -9.38 -4.45 -2.11
CA LYS A 94 -10.49 -5.21 -1.54
C LYS A 94 -10.00 -6.14 -0.43
N SER A 95 -8.99 -6.96 -0.69
CA SER A 95 -8.39 -7.86 0.31
C SER A 95 -7.86 -7.08 1.52
N PHE A 96 -7.17 -5.96 1.29
CA PHE A 96 -6.71 -5.09 2.36
C PHE A 96 -7.88 -4.59 3.23
N LYS A 97 -8.96 -4.08 2.61
CA LYS A 97 -10.14 -3.58 3.35
C LYS A 97 -10.86 -4.70 4.11
N GLU A 98 -10.95 -5.90 3.56
CA GLU A 98 -11.49 -7.07 4.25
C GLU A 98 -10.66 -7.47 5.47
N GLU A 99 -9.33 -7.49 5.35
CA GLU A 99 -8.44 -7.80 6.46
C GLU A 99 -8.51 -6.72 7.55
N VAL A 100 -8.63 -5.43 7.19
CA VAL A 100 -8.91 -4.36 8.16
C VAL A 100 -10.25 -4.60 8.87
N ARG A 101 -11.32 -4.98 8.17
CA ARG A 101 -12.62 -5.29 8.81
C ARG A 101 -12.48 -6.42 9.83
N ARG A 102 -11.78 -7.50 9.47
CA ARG A 102 -11.48 -8.64 10.36
C ARG A 102 -10.69 -8.20 11.60
N LEU A 103 -9.63 -7.42 11.43
CA LEU A 103 -8.81 -6.88 12.53
C LEU A 103 -9.59 -5.95 13.46
N ARG A 104 -10.68 -5.32 12.97
CA ARG A 104 -11.56 -4.47 13.76
C ARG A 104 -12.68 -5.25 14.47
N GLY A 105 -12.78 -6.55 14.24
CA GLY A 105 -13.87 -7.37 14.79
C GLY A 105 -15.25 -7.02 14.23
N ARG A 106 -15.32 -6.33 13.08
CA ARG A 106 -16.59 -5.97 12.43
C ARG A 106 -16.88 -7.01 11.34
N LYS A 107 -17.92 -7.82 11.56
CA LYS A 107 -18.54 -8.67 10.52
C LYS A 107 -19.37 -7.82 9.57
#